data_AF-A0A6P3Z5G6-F1
#
_entry.id   AF-A0A6P3Z5G6-F1
#
_cell.length_a   1.000
_cell.length_b   1.000
_cell.length_c   1.000
_cell.angle_alpha   90.00
_cell.angle_beta   90.00
_cell.angle_gamma   90.00
#
_symmetry.space_group_name_H-M   'P 1'
#
loop_
_entity.id
_entity.type
_entity.pdbx_description
1 polymer ?
#
loop_
_entity_poly.entity_id
_entity_poly.type
_entity_poly.pdbx_seq_one_letter_code
_entity_poly.pdbx_strand_id
1 'polypeptide(L)'
;PGGTTDKPRGWVFPNNGEKLRIGVPYRVSYRDFISQVNGTDVVQGYCIDVFLAAIKLLPYAVPYKFILFGDGQQNPNYQDLANMVASGEFDAAVGDITIVTNRTRIVDFTQPYIESGLVVVAPVRKLSSSAWAFLRPFTPIMWAVTSSFFLIVGVVVWILEHRKNDEFRGPPKNQIITVLWFGFSTLFFAHRENTLTTLGRIVVLIWLFVVLIISSSYTASLTSILTVEQLISPINGIDSLIMNNEPIGYQVGSFAQNYLSEELDVPKSRLLALGSPEEYATALEQGIVAAVVDELSYIERFLSNYCKFSIRGNQFTRSGWGFVSISTSLIA
;
A
#
# COMPACT_ATOMS: atom_id res chain seq x y z
N PRO A 1 59.37 21.16 4.63
CA PRO A 1 58.29 22.16 4.41
C PRO A 1 57.02 21.77 5.19
N GLY A 2 56.45 22.71 5.96
CA GLY A 2 55.24 22.50 6.79
C GLY A 2 55.54 21.87 8.15
N GLY A 3 55.82 22.69 9.17
CA GLY A 3 56.29 22.27 10.50
C GLY A 3 55.22 21.62 11.37
N THR A 4 54.82 20.39 11.07
CA THR A 4 54.04 19.53 11.96
C THR A 4 54.78 18.22 12.21
N THR A 5 54.80 17.76 13.46
CA THR A 5 55.43 16.49 13.88
C THR A 5 54.50 15.29 13.77
N ASP A 6 53.21 15.53 13.53
CA ASP A 6 52.22 14.47 13.39
C ASP A 6 52.29 13.83 11.99
N LYS A 7 52.53 12.52 11.98
CA LYS A 7 52.54 11.72 10.76
C LYS A 7 51.11 11.70 10.18
N PRO A 8 50.86 12.24 8.97
CA PRO A 8 49.52 12.28 8.42
C PRO A 8 48.99 10.86 8.23
N ARG A 9 47.81 10.57 8.76
CA ARG A 9 47.10 9.31 8.53
C ARG A 9 46.34 9.40 7.21
N GLY A 10 47.06 9.25 6.10
CA GLY A 10 46.48 9.22 4.76
C GLY A 10 46.51 10.55 4.00
N TRP A 11 45.83 10.58 2.85
CA TRP A 11 45.65 11.79 2.03
C TRP A 11 44.70 12.74 2.73
N VAL A 12 45.17 13.95 3.04
CA VAL A 12 44.35 15.04 3.57
C VAL A 12 44.08 15.98 2.40
N PHE A 13 42.81 16.17 2.01
CA PHE A 13 42.47 17.20 1.05
C PHE A 13 42.92 18.56 1.62
N PRO A 14 43.75 19.33 0.91
CA PRO A 14 44.11 20.65 1.38
C PRO A 14 42.84 21.49 1.52
N ASN A 15 42.75 22.35 2.54
CA ASN A 15 41.63 23.32 2.68
C ASN A 15 41.50 24.27 1.46
N ASN A 16 42.49 24.26 0.55
CA ASN A 16 42.53 24.96 -0.74
C ASN A 16 42.27 24.03 -1.96
N GLY A 17 41.82 22.80 -1.74
CA GLY A 17 41.51 21.84 -2.81
C GLY A 17 40.30 22.26 -3.64
N GLU A 18 40.22 21.77 -4.88
CA GLU A 18 39.05 21.98 -5.74
C GLU A 18 37.78 21.44 -5.06
N LYS A 19 36.70 22.23 -5.10
CA LYS A 19 35.40 21.83 -4.55
C LYS A 19 34.81 20.73 -5.43
N LEU A 20 34.35 19.64 -4.81
CA LEU A 20 33.60 18.60 -5.50
C LEU A 20 32.35 19.20 -6.15
N ARG A 21 32.17 18.92 -7.44
CA ARG A 21 31.02 19.29 -8.25
C ARG A 21 29.95 18.21 -8.06
N ILE A 22 29.00 18.49 -7.18
CA ILE A 22 27.93 17.55 -6.86
C ILE A 22 26.70 17.89 -7.72
N GLY A 23 26.35 16.99 -8.63
CA GLY A 23 25.13 17.09 -9.43
C GLY A 23 23.90 16.85 -8.57
N VAL A 24 22.88 17.71 -8.70
CA VAL A 24 21.61 17.58 -7.98
C VAL A 24 20.44 17.71 -8.97
N PRO A 25 19.48 16.77 -8.98
CA PRO A 25 18.30 16.85 -9.83
C PRO A 25 17.49 18.13 -9.63
N TYR A 26 17.29 18.91 -10.71
CA TYR A 26 16.42 20.07 -10.72
C TYR A 26 15.03 19.70 -11.22
N ARG A 27 14.28 19.04 -10.34
CA ARG A 27 12.96 18.47 -10.63
C ARG A 27 11.81 19.46 -10.35
N VAL A 28 10.69 19.24 -11.03
CA VAL A 28 9.47 20.05 -10.87
C VAL A 28 8.43 19.41 -9.95
N SER A 29 8.38 18.07 -9.92
CA SER A 29 7.50 17.31 -9.03
C SER A 29 8.19 16.91 -7.73
N TYR A 30 7.41 16.57 -6.69
CA TYR A 30 7.90 16.09 -5.39
C TYR A 30 9.11 16.88 -4.83
N ARG A 31 8.95 18.22 -4.80
CA ARG A 31 9.96 19.20 -4.35
C ARG A 31 10.38 19.06 -2.87
N ASP A 32 9.63 18.27 -2.10
CA ASP A 32 9.94 17.91 -0.72
C ASP A 32 11.23 17.06 -0.62
N PHE A 33 11.53 16.24 -1.62
CA PHE A 33 12.74 15.42 -1.62
C PHE A 33 13.97 16.24 -2.02
N ILE A 34 13.84 17.09 -3.04
CA ILE A 34 14.88 17.97 -3.56
C ILE A 34 14.23 19.17 -4.24
N SER A 35 14.68 20.37 -3.89
CA SER A 35 14.34 21.59 -4.63
C SER A 35 15.37 22.69 -4.44
N GLN A 36 15.37 23.64 -5.37
CA GLN A 36 16.07 24.92 -5.20
C GLN A 36 15.17 25.89 -4.42
N VAL A 37 15.76 26.63 -3.49
CA VAL A 37 15.12 27.77 -2.82
C VAL A 37 15.01 28.91 -3.83
N ASN A 38 13.78 29.34 -4.10
CA ASN A 38 13.47 30.32 -5.14
C ASN A 38 14.37 31.57 -5.04
N GLY A 39 15.04 31.92 -6.14
CA GLY A 39 15.89 33.12 -6.23
C GLY A 39 17.27 32.99 -5.57
N THR A 40 17.68 31.80 -5.15
CA THR A 40 19.01 31.54 -4.58
C THR A 40 19.63 30.28 -5.18
N ASP A 41 20.95 30.15 -5.10
CA ASP A 41 21.66 28.91 -5.47
C ASP A 41 21.63 27.83 -4.37
N VAL A 42 20.79 28.02 -3.36
CA VAL A 42 20.67 27.10 -2.23
C VAL A 42 19.71 25.98 -2.59
N VAL A 43 20.19 24.75 -2.41
CA VAL A 43 19.41 23.52 -2.59
C VAL A 43 18.97 23.01 -1.21
N GLN A 44 17.73 22.52 -1.12
CA GLN A 44 17.14 21.96 0.08
C GLN A 44 16.32 20.70 -0.23
N GLY A 45 15.88 20.00 0.81
CA GLY A 45 15.01 18.83 0.72
C GLY A 45 15.61 17.63 1.43
N TYR A 46 14.78 16.59 1.61
CA TYR A 46 15.15 15.40 2.37
C TYR A 46 16.50 14.79 1.95
N CYS A 47 16.76 14.64 0.64
CA CYS A 47 18.00 14.00 0.18
C CYS A 47 19.24 14.86 0.48
N ILE A 48 19.09 16.19 0.46
CA ILE A 48 20.16 17.14 0.79
C ILE A 48 20.44 17.08 2.29
N ASP A 49 19.40 17.05 3.13
CA ASP A 49 19.57 16.97 4.58
C ASP A 49 20.29 15.68 5.01
N VAL A 50 19.94 14.54 4.40
CA VAL A 50 20.63 13.25 4.61
C VAL A 50 22.09 13.34 4.19
N PHE A 51 22.39 13.91 3.01
CA PHE A 51 23.76 14.09 2.55
C PHE A 51 24.58 14.99 3.47
N LEU A 52 24.03 16.14 3.89
CA LEU A 52 24.68 17.06 4.81
C LEU A 52 24.93 16.41 6.18
N ALA A 53 24.02 15.57 6.66
CA ALA A 53 24.20 14.79 7.88
C ALA A 53 25.35 13.77 7.71
N ALA A 54 25.42 13.07 6.58
CA ALA A 54 26.49 12.13 6.28
C ALA A 54 27.87 12.82 6.22
N ILE A 55 27.99 13.95 5.50
CA ILE A 55 29.24 14.71 5.40
C ILE A 55 29.71 15.21 6.77
N LYS A 56 28.81 15.63 7.66
CA LYS A 56 29.16 16.08 9.03
C LYS A 56 29.79 14.98 9.90
N LEU A 57 29.56 13.71 9.56
CA LEU A 57 30.12 12.57 10.29
C LEU A 57 31.52 12.17 9.79
N LEU A 58 31.97 12.71 8.65
CA LEU A 58 33.29 12.41 8.11
C LEU A 58 34.39 13.05 8.99
N PRO A 59 35.51 12.34 9.21
CA PRO A 59 36.62 12.85 10.03
C PRO A 59 37.45 13.94 9.33
N TYR A 60 37.08 14.35 8.11
CA TYR A 60 37.77 15.34 7.30
C TYR A 60 36.77 16.29 6.62
N ALA A 61 37.22 17.51 6.32
CA ALA A 61 36.43 18.47 5.58
C ALA A 61 36.33 18.06 4.10
N VAL A 62 35.11 18.02 3.58
CA VAL A 62 34.83 17.80 2.16
C VAL A 62 34.29 19.11 1.57
N PRO A 63 35.10 19.91 0.86
CA PRO A 63 34.61 21.09 0.19
C PRO A 63 33.81 20.68 -1.06
N TYR A 64 32.56 21.11 -1.16
CA TYR A 64 31.68 20.82 -2.30
C TYR A 64 30.91 22.05 -2.76
N LYS A 65 30.34 21.96 -3.96
CA LYS A 65 29.31 22.86 -4.49
C LYS A 65 28.23 22.04 -5.18
N PHE A 66 26.97 22.39 -4.96
CA PHE A 66 25.86 21.80 -5.69
C PHE A 66 25.71 22.45 -7.06
N ILE A 67 25.44 21.63 -8.07
CA ILE A 67 25.15 22.05 -9.44
C ILE A 67 23.84 21.41 -9.86
N LEU A 68 22.88 22.23 -10.24
CA LEU A 68 21.57 21.77 -10.68
C LEU A 68 21.66 21.07 -12.03
N PHE A 69 20.97 19.94 -12.15
CA PHE A 69 20.87 19.13 -13.36
C PHE A 69 19.43 19.03 -13.83
N GLY A 70 19.16 19.50 -15.05
CA GLY A 70 17.81 19.58 -15.64
C GLY A 70 17.45 20.99 -16.06
N ASP A 71 16.33 21.13 -16.76
CA ASP A 71 15.83 22.41 -17.29
C ASP A 71 14.90 23.15 -16.33
N GLY A 72 14.48 22.51 -15.24
CA GLY A 72 13.50 23.05 -14.29
C GLY A 72 12.09 23.16 -14.84
N GLN A 73 11.81 22.58 -16.02
CA GLN A 73 10.49 22.52 -16.65
C GLN A 73 9.88 21.12 -16.53
N GLN A 74 10.72 20.08 -16.58
CA GLN A 74 10.33 18.69 -16.41
C GLN A 74 11.28 17.96 -15.45
N ASN A 75 10.87 16.79 -14.95
CA ASN A 75 11.78 15.99 -14.13
C ASN A 75 12.97 15.52 -14.98
N PRO A 76 14.20 15.63 -14.47
CA PRO A 76 15.39 15.27 -15.22
C PRO A 76 15.48 13.75 -15.46
N ASN A 77 16.18 13.36 -16.52
CA ASN A 77 16.50 11.95 -16.76
C ASN A 77 17.68 11.53 -15.89
N TYR A 78 17.42 10.63 -14.94
CA TYR A 78 18.43 10.16 -14.00
C TYR A 78 19.50 9.26 -14.65
N GLN A 79 19.23 8.68 -15.84
CA GLN A 79 20.26 7.98 -16.60
C GLN A 79 21.32 8.96 -17.11
N ASP A 80 20.90 10.14 -17.58
CA ASP A 80 21.81 11.17 -18.07
C ASP A 80 22.62 11.77 -16.90
N LEU A 81 22.00 11.97 -15.73
CA LEU A 81 22.73 12.37 -14.52
C LEU A 81 23.83 11.36 -14.15
N ALA A 82 23.54 10.06 -14.21
CA ALA A 82 24.54 9.02 -13.96
C ALA A 82 25.66 9.04 -15.02
N ASN A 83 25.32 9.27 -16.29
CA ASN A 83 26.31 9.41 -17.37
C ASN A 83 27.24 10.62 -17.16
N MET A 84 26.73 11.75 -16.66
CA MET A 84 27.52 12.95 -16.33
C MET A 84 28.49 12.72 -15.17
N VAL A 85 28.12 11.85 -14.22
CA VAL A 85 29.06 11.39 -13.19
C VAL A 85 30.11 10.47 -13.83
N ALA A 86 29.70 9.49 -14.64
CA ALA A 86 30.63 8.57 -15.30
C ALA A 86 31.64 9.26 -16.23
N SER A 87 31.25 10.37 -16.88
CA SER A 87 32.13 11.18 -17.74
C SER A 87 33.07 12.12 -16.97
N GLY A 88 32.91 12.25 -15.65
CA GLY A 88 33.69 13.17 -14.83
C GLY A 88 33.26 14.64 -14.95
N GLU A 89 32.07 14.93 -15.49
CA GLU A 89 31.50 16.29 -15.45
C GLU A 89 30.99 16.64 -14.05
N PHE A 90 30.43 15.66 -13.35
CA PHE A 90 30.18 15.70 -11.91
C PHE A 90 31.09 14.72 -11.18
N ASP A 91 31.61 15.13 -10.02
CA ASP A 91 32.45 14.25 -9.20
C ASP A 91 31.57 13.29 -8.37
N ALA A 92 30.34 13.69 -8.09
CA ALA A 92 29.31 12.89 -7.43
C ALA A 92 27.91 13.40 -7.80
N ALA A 93 26.86 12.62 -7.52
CA ALA A 93 25.49 13.10 -7.57
C ALA A 93 24.71 12.75 -6.30
N VAL A 94 23.91 13.70 -5.85
CA VAL A 94 23.10 13.61 -4.63
C VAL A 94 21.65 13.84 -4.99
N GLY A 95 20.80 12.91 -4.59
CA GLY A 95 19.38 13.01 -4.75
C GLY A 95 18.67 11.68 -4.61
N ASP A 96 17.41 11.67 -4.98
CA ASP A 96 16.49 10.55 -5.13
C ASP A 96 16.87 9.65 -6.32
N ILE A 97 18.14 9.25 -6.38
CA ILE A 97 18.71 8.46 -7.46
C ILE A 97 18.57 6.99 -7.11
N THR A 98 17.65 6.32 -7.79
CA THR A 98 17.41 4.89 -7.58
C THR A 98 18.58 4.04 -8.08
N ILE A 99 19.02 3.12 -7.23
CA ILE A 99 20.04 2.11 -7.54
C ILE A 99 19.41 1.07 -8.46
N VAL A 100 19.83 1.07 -9.73
CA VAL A 100 19.36 0.14 -10.76
C VAL A 100 20.52 -0.48 -11.52
N THR A 101 20.36 -1.72 -11.97
CA THR A 101 21.44 -2.54 -12.58
C THR A 101 22.13 -1.85 -13.75
N ASN A 102 21.41 -1.09 -14.56
CA ASN A 102 22.02 -0.38 -15.69
C ASN A 102 22.98 0.74 -15.24
N ARG A 103 22.66 1.43 -14.14
CA ARG A 103 23.50 2.52 -13.60
C ARG A 103 24.68 1.97 -12.82
N THR A 104 24.51 0.88 -12.07
CA THR A 104 25.61 0.25 -11.32
C THR A 104 26.73 -0.29 -12.20
N ARG A 105 26.54 -0.37 -13.53
CA ARG A 105 27.58 -0.76 -14.50
C ARG A 105 28.53 0.38 -14.85
N ILE A 106 28.12 1.63 -14.64
CA ILE A 106 28.88 2.83 -15.07
C ILE A 106 29.27 3.74 -13.90
N VAL A 107 28.59 3.61 -12.75
CA VAL A 107 28.85 4.40 -11.55
C VAL A 107 28.68 3.55 -10.29
N ASP A 108 29.37 3.94 -9.22
CA ASP A 108 29.24 3.37 -7.89
C ASP A 108 28.14 4.07 -7.09
N PHE A 109 27.47 3.32 -6.22
CA PHE A 109 26.46 3.83 -5.30
C PHE A 109 26.86 3.60 -3.85
N THR A 110 26.44 4.52 -2.97
CA THR A 110 26.41 4.26 -1.53
C THR A 110 25.41 3.15 -1.19
N GLN A 111 25.45 2.67 0.06
CA GLN A 111 24.32 1.89 0.57
C GLN A 111 23.02 2.71 0.46
N PRO A 112 21.89 2.06 0.15
CA PRO A 112 20.62 2.75 0.06
C PRO A 112 20.25 3.35 1.41
N TYR A 113 19.92 4.64 1.42
CA TYR A 113 19.49 5.34 2.65
C TYR A 113 17.97 5.35 2.81
N ILE A 114 17.23 4.94 1.78
CA ILE A 114 15.78 4.77 1.77
C ILE A 114 15.42 3.61 0.86
N GLU A 115 14.45 2.80 1.29
CA GLU A 115 13.87 1.76 0.45
C GLU A 115 12.83 2.38 -0.49
N SER A 116 13.00 2.16 -1.80
CA SER A 116 12.18 2.76 -2.85
C SER A 116 12.08 1.78 -4.02
N GLY A 117 11.12 0.87 -3.94
CA GLY A 117 10.75 -0.01 -5.05
C GLY A 117 9.50 0.44 -5.79
N LEU A 118 9.25 -0.16 -6.94
CA LEU A 118 8.08 0.12 -7.76
C LEU A 118 6.84 -0.52 -7.16
N VAL A 119 5.78 0.28 -7.13
CA VAL A 119 4.44 -0.12 -6.71
C VAL A 119 3.41 0.28 -7.75
N VAL A 120 2.26 -0.38 -7.70
CA VAL A 120 1.12 -0.07 -8.57
C VAL A 120 0.13 0.76 -7.78
N VAL A 121 -0.28 1.93 -8.30
CA VAL A 121 -1.39 2.71 -7.76
C VAL A 121 -2.57 2.67 -8.72
N ALA A 122 -3.77 2.42 -8.18
CA ALA A 122 -5.00 2.34 -8.97
C ALA A 122 -6.17 3.00 -8.23
N PRO A 123 -7.23 3.44 -8.95
CA PRO A 123 -8.43 3.95 -8.31
C PRO A 123 -9.12 2.87 -7.48
N VAL A 124 -9.61 3.27 -6.31
CA VAL A 124 -10.37 2.42 -5.40
C VAL A 124 -11.76 2.99 -5.17
N ARG A 125 -12.75 2.10 -5.10
CA ARG A 125 -14.11 2.45 -4.71
C ARG A 125 -14.43 1.83 -3.37
N LYS A 126 -14.93 2.65 -2.45
CA LYS A 126 -15.53 2.17 -1.21
C LYS A 126 -16.82 1.43 -1.56
N LEU A 127 -16.98 0.21 -1.06
CA LEU A 127 -18.28 -0.44 -1.05
C LEU A 127 -19.23 0.43 -0.22
N SER A 128 -20.31 0.89 -0.84
CA SER A 128 -21.32 1.64 -0.11
C SER A 128 -21.92 0.77 1.00
N SER A 129 -22.12 1.39 2.16
CA SER A 129 -22.91 0.80 3.24
C SER A 129 -24.35 0.69 2.76
N SER A 130 -24.73 -0.51 2.33
CA SER A 130 -26.10 -0.80 1.94
C SER A 130 -26.94 -0.97 3.19
N ALA A 131 -28.18 -0.49 3.20
CA ALA A 131 -29.13 -0.75 4.28
C ALA A 131 -29.32 -2.27 4.56
N TRP A 132 -29.01 -3.11 3.58
CA TRP A 132 -29.06 -4.58 3.67
C TRP A 132 -27.75 -5.22 4.14
N ALA A 133 -26.80 -4.43 4.67
CA ALA A 133 -25.51 -4.93 5.16
C ALA A 133 -25.67 -6.01 6.25
N PHE A 134 -26.77 -5.99 7.02
CA PHE A 134 -27.08 -7.00 8.04
C PHE A 134 -27.30 -8.42 7.48
N LEU A 135 -27.61 -8.59 6.18
CA LEU A 135 -27.74 -9.92 5.56
C LEU A 135 -26.42 -10.50 5.07
N ARG A 136 -25.37 -9.67 4.92
CA ARG A 136 -24.04 -10.08 4.41
C ARG A 136 -23.25 -11.07 5.28
N PRO A 137 -23.38 -11.12 6.63
CA PRO A 137 -22.56 -12.00 7.46
C PRO A 137 -22.72 -13.49 7.14
N PHE A 138 -23.90 -13.91 6.70
CA PHE A 138 -24.18 -15.30 6.34
C PHE A 138 -24.55 -15.43 4.86
N THR A 139 -24.05 -16.48 4.21
CA THR A 139 -24.44 -16.82 2.85
C THR A 139 -25.92 -17.25 2.80
N PRO A 140 -26.59 -17.16 1.64
CA PRO A 140 -27.98 -17.63 1.51
C PRO A 140 -28.17 -19.09 1.95
N ILE A 141 -27.15 -19.94 1.74
CA ILE A 141 -27.13 -21.33 2.17
C ILE A 141 -27.10 -21.41 3.70
N MET A 142 -26.26 -20.61 4.37
CA MET A 142 -26.19 -20.57 5.83
C MET A 142 -27.50 -20.09 6.46
N TRP A 143 -28.16 -19.10 5.85
CA TRP A 143 -29.51 -18.69 6.25
C TRP A 143 -30.51 -19.83 6.13
N ALA A 144 -30.53 -20.54 4.99
CA ALA A 144 -31.43 -21.67 4.78
C ALA A 144 -31.18 -22.83 5.76
N VAL A 145 -29.91 -23.19 6.00
CA VAL A 145 -29.52 -24.23 6.97
C VAL A 145 -29.94 -23.83 8.38
N THR A 146 -29.69 -22.57 8.77
CA THR A 146 -30.09 -22.03 10.07
C THR A 146 -31.61 -22.12 10.23
N SER A 147 -32.38 -21.60 9.28
CA SER A 147 -33.85 -21.69 9.29
C SER A 147 -34.36 -23.13 9.32
N SER A 148 -33.74 -24.05 8.58
CA SER A 148 -34.11 -25.47 8.61
C SER A 148 -33.87 -26.09 9.99
N PHE A 149 -32.76 -25.75 10.64
CA PHE A 149 -32.43 -26.27 11.96
C PHE A 149 -33.40 -25.74 13.04
N PHE A 150 -33.82 -24.46 12.94
CA PHE A 150 -34.90 -23.90 13.77
C PHE A 150 -36.21 -24.71 13.67
N LEU A 151 -36.61 -25.07 12.45
CA LEU A 151 -37.82 -25.87 12.24
C LEU A 151 -37.67 -27.29 12.80
N ILE A 152 -36.53 -27.95 12.57
CA ILE A 152 -36.27 -29.31 13.05
C ILE A 152 -36.33 -29.36 14.59
N VAL A 153 -35.64 -28.46 15.28
CA VAL A 153 -35.66 -28.43 16.75
C VAL A 153 -37.05 -28.11 17.28
N GLY A 154 -37.76 -27.17 16.64
CA GLY A 154 -39.16 -26.86 16.97
C GLY A 154 -40.07 -28.10 16.89
N VAL A 155 -39.93 -28.90 15.83
CA VAL A 155 -40.68 -30.16 15.66
C VAL A 155 -40.28 -31.20 16.72
N VAL A 156 -38.99 -31.33 17.04
CA VAL A 156 -38.52 -32.27 18.08
C VAL A 156 -39.08 -31.91 19.45
N VAL A 157 -39.02 -30.63 19.83
CA VAL A 157 -39.60 -30.14 21.10
C VAL A 157 -41.10 -30.34 21.12
N TRP A 158 -41.79 -30.06 20.00
CA TRP A 158 -43.21 -30.33 19.86
C TRP A 158 -43.55 -31.80 20.12
N ILE A 159 -42.85 -32.75 19.49
CA ILE A 159 -43.10 -34.19 19.72
C ILE A 159 -42.95 -34.58 21.21
N LEU A 160 -41.93 -34.02 21.88
CA LEU A 160 -41.63 -34.34 23.28
C LEU A 160 -42.64 -33.73 24.27
N GLU A 161 -43.06 -32.49 24.03
CA GLU A 161 -43.92 -31.74 24.95
C GLU A 161 -45.42 -31.92 24.64
N HIS A 162 -45.81 -32.18 23.38
CA HIS A 162 -47.21 -32.28 22.95
C HIS A 162 -48.04 -33.31 23.73
N ARG A 163 -47.40 -34.40 24.17
CA ARG A 163 -48.10 -35.45 24.93
C ARG A 163 -48.37 -35.07 26.39
N LYS A 164 -47.58 -34.17 26.99
CA LYS A 164 -47.59 -33.92 28.44
C LYS A 164 -47.88 -32.46 28.83
N ASN A 165 -47.69 -31.52 27.92
CA ASN A 165 -47.83 -30.09 28.16
C ASN A 165 -49.05 -29.54 27.40
N ASP A 166 -49.98 -28.96 28.15
CA ASP A 166 -51.20 -28.36 27.58
C ASP A 166 -50.91 -27.07 26.79
N GLU A 167 -49.76 -26.42 27.01
CA GLU A 167 -49.32 -25.24 26.21
C GLU A 167 -49.03 -25.61 24.75
N PHE A 168 -48.67 -26.87 24.47
CA PHE A 168 -48.40 -27.38 23.12
C PHE A 168 -49.59 -28.15 22.52
N ARG A 169 -50.78 -28.01 23.11
CA ARG A 169 -52.04 -28.63 22.66
C ARG A 169 -53.00 -27.58 22.11
N GLY A 170 -53.88 -28.00 21.20
CA GLY A 170 -54.84 -27.12 20.54
C GLY A 170 -55.12 -27.52 19.09
N PRO A 171 -55.92 -26.75 18.34
CA PRO A 171 -56.16 -27.01 16.92
C PRO A 171 -54.85 -26.93 16.11
N PRO A 172 -54.70 -27.68 15.01
CA PRO A 172 -53.44 -27.85 14.28
C PRO A 172 -52.83 -26.52 13.81
N LYS A 173 -53.66 -25.52 13.50
CA LYS A 173 -53.21 -24.17 13.15
C LYS A 173 -52.47 -23.47 14.30
N ASN A 174 -52.95 -23.64 15.53
CA ASN A 174 -52.32 -23.02 16.70
C ASN A 174 -51.00 -23.71 17.04
N GLN A 175 -50.91 -25.02 16.86
CA GLN A 175 -49.68 -25.78 17.13
C GLN A 175 -48.52 -25.34 16.22
N ILE A 176 -48.78 -25.11 14.92
CA ILE A 176 -47.76 -24.61 13.99
C ILE A 176 -47.27 -23.22 14.43
N ILE A 177 -48.18 -22.36 14.86
CA ILE A 177 -47.85 -21.02 15.37
C ILE A 177 -47.02 -21.12 16.65
N THR A 178 -47.40 -21.99 17.60
CA THR A 178 -46.64 -22.22 18.83
C THR A 178 -45.22 -22.72 18.54
N VAL A 179 -45.05 -23.67 17.60
CA VAL A 179 -43.72 -24.19 17.22
C VAL A 179 -42.83 -23.12 16.58
N LEU A 180 -43.39 -22.36 15.64
CA LEU A 180 -42.66 -21.26 14.99
C LEU A 180 -42.31 -20.15 16.00
N TRP A 181 -43.25 -19.81 16.88
CA TRP A 181 -43.07 -18.78 17.90
C TRP A 181 -42.07 -19.21 18.97
N PHE A 182 -42.11 -20.46 19.41
CA PHE A 182 -41.12 -21.05 20.33
C PHE A 182 -39.71 -20.99 19.71
N GLY A 183 -39.56 -21.47 18.47
CA GLY A 183 -38.28 -21.40 17.75
C GLY A 183 -37.76 -19.97 17.62
N PHE A 184 -38.61 -19.03 17.22
CA PHE A 184 -38.24 -17.61 17.12
C PHE A 184 -37.90 -16.97 18.48
N SER A 185 -38.64 -17.29 19.53
CA SER A 185 -38.41 -16.72 20.86
C SER A 185 -37.09 -17.21 21.48
N THR A 186 -36.65 -18.43 21.15
CA THR A 186 -35.34 -18.95 21.60
C THR A 186 -34.15 -18.17 21.03
N LEU A 187 -34.27 -17.57 19.83
CA LEU A 187 -33.22 -16.73 19.22
C LEU A 187 -32.86 -15.51 20.08
N PHE A 188 -33.86 -14.92 20.73
CA PHE A 188 -33.72 -13.70 21.52
C PHE A 188 -33.67 -13.99 23.02
N PHE A 189 -33.44 -15.25 23.42
CA PHE A 189 -33.48 -15.71 24.81
C PHE A 189 -34.82 -15.42 25.53
N ALA A 190 -35.89 -15.09 24.80
CA ALA A 190 -37.19 -14.74 25.35
C ALA A 190 -38.03 -16.01 25.63
N HIS A 191 -37.64 -16.81 26.62
CA HIS A 191 -38.39 -18.04 26.93
C HIS A 191 -39.72 -17.71 27.60
N ARG A 192 -40.81 -17.89 26.84
CA ARG A 192 -42.18 -17.70 27.33
C ARG A 192 -42.84 -19.01 27.78
N GLU A 193 -42.44 -20.15 27.22
CA GLU A 193 -43.06 -21.45 27.45
C GLU A 193 -42.16 -22.35 28.29
N ASN A 194 -42.74 -22.98 29.33
CA ASN A 194 -42.01 -23.83 30.25
C ASN A 194 -42.00 -25.27 29.72
N THR A 195 -40.83 -25.83 29.42
CA THR A 195 -40.73 -27.27 29.11
C THR A 195 -40.91 -28.11 30.37
N LEU A 196 -41.89 -29.00 30.35
CA LEU A 196 -42.26 -29.83 31.49
C LEU A 196 -41.46 -31.14 31.52
N THR A 197 -40.98 -31.63 30.36
CA THR A 197 -40.26 -32.91 30.29
C THR A 197 -38.75 -32.76 30.47
N THR A 198 -38.13 -33.69 31.22
CA THR A 198 -36.67 -33.71 31.42
C THR A 198 -35.89 -33.84 30.11
N LEU A 199 -36.40 -34.63 29.15
CA LEU A 199 -35.80 -34.78 27.83
C LEU A 199 -35.93 -33.49 27.00
N GLY A 200 -37.10 -32.83 27.02
CA GLY A 200 -37.30 -31.54 26.37
C GLY A 200 -36.35 -30.47 26.92
N ARG A 201 -36.14 -30.43 28.24
CA ARG A 201 -35.17 -29.53 28.88
C ARG A 201 -33.74 -29.75 28.39
N ILE A 202 -33.29 -31.01 28.27
CA ILE A 202 -31.94 -31.32 27.77
C ILE A 202 -31.79 -30.86 26.31
N VAL A 203 -32.79 -31.14 25.47
CA VAL A 203 -32.80 -30.71 24.06
C VAL A 203 -32.74 -29.18 23.95
N VAL A 204 -33.54 -28.47 24.75
CA VAL A 204 -33.54 -27.00 24.79
C VAL A 204 -32.19 -26.46 25.29
N LEU A 205 -31.57 -27.06 26.30
CA LEU A 205 -30.24 -26.64 26.78
C LEU A 205 -29.17 -26.74 25.68
N ILE A 206 -29.11 -27.88 24.98
CA ILE A 206 -28.18 -28.07 23.85
C ILE A 206 -28.51 -27.06 22.74
N TRP A 207 -29.79 -26.85 22.46
CA TRP A 207 -30.23 -25.89 21.46
C TRP A 207 -29.81 -24.45 21.77
N LEU A 208 -29.96 -24.01 23.01
CA LEU A 208 -29.54 -22.68 23.44
C LEU A 208 -28.03 -22.48 23.32
N PHE A 209 -27.25 -23.53 23.56
CA PHE A 209 -25.82 -23.50 23.30
C PHE A 209 -25.52 -23.30 21.80
N VAL A 210 -26.26 -23.97 20.90
CA VAL A 210 -26.12 -23.76 19.45
C VAL A 210 -26.54 -22.36 19.03
N VAL A 211 -27.67 -21.85 19.53
CA VAL A 211 -28.15 -20.48 19.26
C VAL A 211 -27.12 -19.44 19.70
N LEU A 212 -26.49 -19.65 20.86
CA LEU A 212 -25.41 -18.79 21.35
C LEU A 212 -24.22 -18.76 20.39
N ILE A 213 -23.78 -19.93 19.88
CA ILE A 213 -22.70 -20.01 18.90
C ILE A 213 -23.08 -19.28 17.60
N ILE A 214 -24.30 -19.48 17.09
CA ILE A 214 -24.78 -18.82 15.87
C ILE A 214 -24.80 -17.30 16.04
N SER A 215 -25.35 -16.80 17.15
CA SER A 215 -25.43 -15.36 17.45
C SER A 215 -24.03 -14.74 17.62
N SER A 216 -23.13 -15.44 18.31
CA SER A 216 -21.73 -15.02 18.48
C SER A 216 -21.00 -14.97 17.14
N SER A 217 -21.13 -16.01 16.31
CA SER A 217 -20.50 -16.07 14.98
C SER A 217 -21.05 -15.01 14.03
N TYR A 218 -22.37 -14.76 14.05
CA TYR A 218 -23.00 -13.70 13.28
C TYR A 218 -22.44 -12.33 13.68
N THR A 219 -22.36 -12.05 14.99
CA THR A 219 -21.84 -10.77 15.51
C THR A 219 -20.37 -10.59 15.17
N ALA A 220 -19.55 -11.66 15.30
CA ALA A 220 -18.14 -11.63 14.95
C ALA A 220 -17.93 -11.35 13.45
N SER A 221 -18.71 -12.02 12.60
CA SER A 221 -18.64 -11.84 11.14
C SER A 221 -19.10 -10.46 10.70
N LEU A 222 -20.21 -9.97 11.26
CA LEU A 222 -20.71 -8.62 11.01
C LEU A 222 -19.69 -7.57 11.44
N THR A 223 -19.10 -7.72 12.63
CA THR A 223 -18.06 -6.83 13.13
C THR A 223 -16.85 -6.83 12.20
N SER A 224 -16.37 -8.01 11.78
CA SER A 224 -15.24 -8.11 10.83
C SER A 224 -15.52 -7.43 9.49
N ILE A 225 -16.76 -7.49 8.99
CA ILE A 225 -17.15 -6.83 7.73
C ILE A 225 -17.21 -5.31 7.92
N LEU A 226 -17.63 -4.84 9.09
CA LEU A 226 -17.73 -3.41 9.38
C LEU A 226 -16.39 -2.76 9.74
N THR A 227 -15.43 -3.52 10.28
CA THR A 227 -14.09 -3.01 10.62
C THR A 227 -13.14 -2.98 9.43
N VAL A 228 -13.31 -3.86 8.44
CA VAL A 228 -12.49 -3.87 7.23
C VAL A 228 -13.12 -2.97 6.17
N GLU A 229 -12.51 -1.82 5.88
CA GLU A 229 -12.87 -1.02 4.70
C GLU A 229 -12.56 -1.83 3.44
N GLN A 230 -13.60 -2.42 2.83
CA GLN A 230 -13.44 -3.14 1.56
C GLN A 230 -13.33 -2.13 0.41
N LEU A 231 -12.11 -1.97 -0.09
CA LEU A 231 -11.80 -1.18 -1.29
C LEU A 231 -11.74 -2.09 -2.52
N ILE A 232 -12.67 -1.89 -3.45
CA ILE A 232 -12.68 -2.61 -4.72
C ILE A 232 -11.84 -1.83 -5.73
N SER A 233 -10.93 -2.53 -6.40
CA SER A 233 -10.23 -2.03 -7.59
C SER A 233 -10.18 -3.16 -8.64
N PRO A 234 -10.32 -2.87 -9.94
CA PRO A 234 -10.13 -3.86 -11.00
C PRO A 234 -8.68 -4.36 -11.08
N ILE A 235 -7.71 -3.54 -10.64
CA ILE A 235 -6.28 -3.87 -10.63
C ILE A 235 -5.88 -4.38 -9.25
N ASN A 236 -5.30 -5.57 -9.19
CA ASN A 236 -4.87 -6.22 -7.94
C ASN A 236 -3.35 -6.18 -7.72
N GLY A 237 -2.58 -5.79 -8.74
CA GLY A 237 -1.13 -5.68 -8.68
C GLY A 237 -0.50 -5.71 -10.08
N ILE A 238 0.82 -5.90 -10.13
CA ILE A 238 1.59 -5.88 -11.38
C ILE A 238 1.16 -6.99 -12.35
N ASP A 239 0.91 -8.21 -11.85
CA ASP A 239 0.51 -9.35 -12.69
C ASP A 239 -0.80 -9.06 -13.43
N SER A 240 -1.79 -8.48 -12.73
CA SER A 240 -3.05 -8.08 -13.36
C SER A 240 -2.88 -6.99 -14.41
N LEU A 241 -1.93 -6.08 -14.22
CA LEU A 241 -1.65 -5.02 -15.20
C LEU A 241 -0.99 -5.56 -16.47
N ILE A 242 -0.07 -6.51 -16.34
CA ILE A 242 0.62 -7.11 -17.48
C ILE A 242 -0.37 -7.94 -18.31
N MET A 243 -1.25 -8.70 -17.64
CA MET A 243 -2.26 -9.54 -18.30
C MET A 243 -3.34 -8.71 -19.02
N ASN A 244 -3.70 -7.54 -18.49
CA ASN A 244 -4.65 -6.64 -19.13
C ASN A 244 -3.96 -5.84 -20.25
N ASN A 245 -4.71 -5.39 -21.26
CA ASN A 245 -4.17 -4.55 -22.35
C ASN A 245 -4.39 -3.04 -22.10
N GLU A 246 -4.54 -2.64 -20.84
CA GLU A 246 -4.88 -1.27 -20.47
C GLU A 246 -3.63 -0.35 -20.43
N PRO A 247 -3.80 0.98 -20.63
CA PRO A 247 -2.70 1.93 -20.54
C PRO A 247 -2.18 2.08 -19.10
N ILE A 248 -0.86 2.23 -18.97
CA ILE A 248 -0.14 2.34 -17.69
C ILE A 248 0.61 3.67 -17.66
N GLY A 249 0.38 4.46 -16.63
CA GLY A 249 1.12 5.70 -16.37
C GLY A 249 2.45 5.44 -15.65
N TYR A 250 3.45 6.26 -15.90
CA TYR A 250 4.74 6.25 -15.17
C TYR A 250 5.35 7.65 -15.10
N GLN A 251 6.27 7.88 -14.17
CA GLN A 251 6.93 9.19 -14.04
C GLN A 251 7.90 9.48 -15.19
N VAL A 252 7.82 10.67 -15.78
CA VAL A 252 8.85 11.16 -16.71
C VAL A 252 10.22 11.14 -16.04
N GLY A 253 11.22 10.59 -16.72
CA GLY A 253 12.60 10.50 -16.23
C GLY A 253 12.87 9.34 -15.26
N SER A 254 11.85 8.56 -14.89
CA SER A 254 11.99 7.38 -14.03
C SER A 254 12.47 6.15 -14.79
N PHE A 255 13.15 5.26 -14.07
CA PHE A 255 13.55 3.94 -14.58
C PHE A 255 12.36 3.00 -14.80
N ALA A 256 11.18 3.33 -14.26
CA ALA A 256 9.95 2.54 -14.39
C ALA A 256 9.61 2.23 -15.86
N GLN A 257 9.86 3.16 -16.77
CA GLN A 257 9.62 2.95 -18.21
C GLN A 257 10.44 1.78 -18.77
N ASN A 258 11.76 1.80 -18.50
CA ASN A 258 12.67 0.78 -19.00
C ASN A 258 12.37 -0.55 -18.31
N TYR A 259 12.10 -0.54 -17.01
CA TYR A 259 11.72 -1.75 -16.28
C TYR A 259 10.44 -2.39 -16.86
N LEU A 260 9.38 -1.60 -17.07
CA LEU A 260 8.12 -2.11 -17.63
C LEU A 260 8.31 -2.65 -19.06
N SER A 261 9.09 -1.97 -19.89
CA SER A 261 9.23 -2.33 -21.31
C SER A 261 10.30 -3.38 -21.61
N GLU A 262 11.39 -3.43 -20.84
CA GLU A 262 12.54 -4.32 -21.09
C GLU A 262 12.53 -5.56 -20.18
N GLU A 263 12.06 -5.45 -18.93
CA GLU A 263 12.05 -6.58 -17.98
C GLU A 263 10.68 -7.28 -17.90
N LEU A 264 9.59 -6.53 -18.10
CA LEU A 264 8.21 -7.05 -18.03
C LEU A 264 7.53 -7.16 -19.41
N ASP A 265 8.27 -6.91 -20.50
CA ASP A 265 7.80 -6.99 -21.89
C ASP A 265 6.50 -6.20 -22.17
N VAL A 266 6.24 -5.13 -21.42
CA VAL A 266 5.06 -4.28 -21.64
C VAL A 266 5.27 -3.42 -22.89
N PRO A 267 4.37 -3.47 -23.89
CA PRO A 267 4.49 -2.65 -25.08
C PRO A 267 4.58 -1.16 -24.76
N LYS A 268 5.59 -0.46 -25.31
CA LYS A 268 5.77 0.99 -25.12
C LYS A 268 4.54 1.81 -25.52
N SER A 269 3.71 1.31 -26.44
CA SER A 269 2.44 1.95 -26.83
C SER A 269 1.40 2.03 -25.71
N ARG A 270 1.53 1.20 -24.66
CA ARG A 270 0.67 1.24 -23.48
C ARG A 270 1.20 2.16 -22.39
N LEU A 271 2.46 2.61 -22.49
CA LEU A 271 3.11 3.40 -21.46
C LEU A 271 2.88 4.89 -21.72
N LEU A 272 2.32 5.58 -20.74
CA LEU A 272 2.09 7.02 -20.79
C LEU A 272 2.96 7.73 -19.75
N ALA A 273 3.80 8.64 -20.22
CA ALA A 273 4.64 9.45 -19.34
C ALA A 273 3.81 10.54 -18.68
N LEU A 274 3.95 10.68 -17.36
CA LEU A 274 3.24 11.66 -16.53
C LEU A 274 4.27 12.48 -15.72
N GLY A 275 4.15 13.80 -15.73
CA GLY A 275 5.17 14.70 -15.18
C GLY A 275 4.96 15.10 -13.72
N SER A 276 3.70 15.07 -13.25
CA SER A 276 3.31 15.63 -11.95
C SER A 276 2.29 14.75 -11.19
N PRO A 277 2.24 14.84 -9.84
CA PRO A 277 1.21 14.18 -9.04
C PRO A 277 -0.22 14.56 -9.46
N GLU A 278 -0.44 15.78 -9.92
CA GLU A 278 -1.74 16.26 -10.39
C GLU A 278 -2.15 15.58 -11.71
N GLU A 279 -1.20 15.36 -12.61
CA GLU A 279 -1.41 14.56 -13.82
C GLU A 279 -1.72 13.10 -13.49
N TYR A 280 -1.11 12.54 -12.44
CA TYR A 280 -1.41 11.17 -11.99
C TYR A 280 -2.88 11.06 -11.58
N ALA A 281 -3.32 11.97 -10.70
CA ALA A 281 -4.70 12.00 -10.22
C ALA A 281 -5.68 12.16 -11.38
N THR A 282 -5.40 13.10 -12.29
CA THR A 282 -6.26 13.39 -13.44
C THR A 282 -6.35 12.20 -14.39
N ALA A 283 -5.22 11.57 -14.72
CA ALA A 283 -5.18 10.42 -15.62
C ALA A 283 -5.90 9.20 -15.04
N LEU A 284 -5.77 8.95 -13.73
CA LEU A 284 -6.45 7.86 -13.03
C LEU A 284 -7.96 8.12 -12.86
N GLU A 285 -8.37 9.36 -12.56
CA GLU A 285 -9.80 9.71 -12.41
C GLU A 285 -10.55 9.65 -13.73
N GLN A 286 -9.92 10.10 -14.82
CA GLN A 286 -10.51 10.09 -16.16
C GLN A 286 -10.44 8.71 -16.82
N GLY A 287 -9.73 7.75 -16.23
CA GLY A 287 -9.52 6.42 -16.82
C GLY A 287 -8.67 6.45 -18.09
N ILE A 288 -7.83 7.48 -18.25
CA ILE A 288 -6.83 7.55 -19.33
C ILE A 288 -5.80 6.44 -19.15
N VAL A 289 -5.43 6.20 -17.89
CA VAL A 289 -4.60 5.05 -17.47
C VAL A 289 -5.36 4.22 -16.45
N ALA A 290 -5.21 2.90 -16.51
CA ALA A 290 -5.82 2.01 -15.53
C ALA A 290 -5.09 2.04 -14.18
N ALA A 291 -3.78 2.27 -14.23
CA ALA A 291 -2.92 2.40 -13.07
C ALA A 291 -1.68 3.24 -13.39
N VAL A 292 -1.03 3.73 -12.33
CA VAL A 292 0.30 4.34 -12.41
C VAL A 292 1.29 3.43 -11.70
N VAL A 293 2.45 3.23 -12.31
CA VAL A 293 3.59 2.52 -11.72
C VAL A 293 4.66 3.53 -11.42
N ASP A 294 5.01 3.65 -10.14
CA ASP A 294 6.04 4.57 -9.68
C ASP A 294 6.67 4.07 -8.38
N GLU A 295 7.70 4.76 -7.93
CA GLU A 295 8.43 4.48 -6.69
C GLU A 295 7.58 4.69 -5.44
N LEU A 296 7.72 3.79 -4.45
CA LEU A 296 6.93 3.78 -3.22
C LEU A 296 6.97 5.13 -2.50
N SER A 297 8.15 5.73 -2.33
CA SER A 297 8.30 7.02 -1.63
C SER A 297 7.54 8.17 -2.31
N TYR A 298 7.43 8.16 -3.64
CA TYR A 298 6.62 9.11 -4.39
C TYR A 298 5.13 8.81 -4.23
N ILE A 299 4.74 7.54 -4.33
CA ILE A 299 3.34 7.14 -4.20
C ILE A 299 2.80 7.41 -2.79
N GLU A 300 3.58 7.19 -1.73
CA GLU A 300 3.18 7.55 -0.36
C GLU A 300 2.91 9.06 -0.24
N ARG A 301 3.78 9.88 -0.83
CA ARG A 301 3.61 11.33 -0.87
C ARG A 301 2.42 11.78 -1.71
N PHE A 302 2.09 11.05 -2.78
CA PHE A 302 0.89 11.26 -3.58
C PHE A 302 -0.38 10.89 -2.79
N LEU A 303 -0.40 9.70 -2.18
CA LEU A 303 -1.55 9.20 -1.42
C LEU A 303 -1.87 10.03 -0.17
N SER A 304 -0.89 10.75 0.39
CA SER A 304 -1.15 11.70 1.47
C SER A 304 -2.09 12.84 1.05
N ASN A 305 -2.13 13.18 -0.24
CA ASN A 305 -2.98 14.22 -0.80
C ASN A 305 -4.26 13.67 -1.45
N TYR A 306 -4.26 12.40 -1.88
CA TYR A 306 -5.35 11.81 -2.69
C TYR A 306 -5.88 10.49 -2.13
N CYS A 307 -7.06 10.53 -1.48
CA CYS A 307 -7.66 9.36 -0.83
C CYS A 307 -8.48 8.44 -1.76
N LYS A 308 -8.61 8.75 -3.06
CA LYS A 308 -9.39 7.96 -4.03
C LYS A 308 -8.57 6.82 -4.67
N PHE A 309 -7.28 6.77 -4.39
CA PHE A 309 -6.36 5.79 -4.95
C PHE A 309 -5.73 4.98 -3.82
N SER A 310 -5.19 3.82 -4.17
CA SER A 310 -4.49 2.97 -3.20
C SER A 310 -3.43 2.15 -3.92
N ILE A 311 -2.37 1.79 -3.19
CA ILE A 311 -1.37 0.82 -3.67
C ILE A 311 -2.05 -0.54 -3.82
N ARG A 312 -1.80 -1.21 -4.95
CA ARG A 312 -2.34 -2.53 -5.28
C ARG A 312 -1.22 -3.54 -5.44
N GLY A 313 -1.36 -4.66 -4.75
CA GLY A 313 -0.36 -5.73 -4.75
C GLY A 313 0.87 -5.37 -3.91
N ASN A 314 1.91 -6.18 -4.06
CA ASN A 314 3.17 -5.98 -3.36
C ASN A 314 4.13 -5.16 -4.22
N GLN A 315 5.07 -4.48 -3.56
CA GLN A 315 6.25 -3.94 -4.21
C GLN A 315 6.99 -5.05 -4.94
N PHE A 316 7.31 -4.82 -6.21
CA PHE A 316 7.86 -5.86 -7.10
C PHE A 316 9.31 -5.60 -7.52
N THR A 317 9.90 -4.46 -7.14
CA THR A 317 11.35 -4.25 -7.22
C THR A 317 11.93 -3.97 -5.83
N ARG A 318 13.13 -4.49 -5.56
CA ARG A 318 13.88 -4.18 -4.34
C ARG A 318 14.99 -3.20 -4.68
N SER A 319 14.65 -1.93 -4.66
CA SER A 319 15.56 -0.83 -4.93
C SER A 319 15.51 0.20 -3.80
N GLY A 320 16.45 1.14 -3.83
CA GLY A 320 16.51 2.24 -2.89
C GLY A 320 17.27 3.41 -3.50
N TRP A 321 17.20 4.58 -2.87
CA TRP A 321 17.99 5.73 -3.29
C TRP A 321 19.38 5.68 -2.66
N GLY A 322 20.39 6.01 -3.44
CA GLY A 322 21.77 6.10 -3.01
C GLY A 322 22.48 7.28 -3.67
N PHE A 323 23.55 7.76 -3.04
CA PHE A 323 24.42 8.76 -3.65
C PHE A 323 25.35 8.12 -4.65
N VAL A 324 25.68 8.84 -5.72
CA VAL A 324 26.43 8.32 -6.86
C VAL A 324 27.84 8.90 -6.89
N SER A 325 28.83 8.07 -7.23
CA SER A 325 30.22 8.50 -7.46
C SER A 325 30.94 7.61 -8.48
N ILE A 326 32.10 8.04 -8.97
CA ILE A 326 32.95 7.25 -9.88
C ILE A 326 33.78 6.19 -9.12
N SER A 327 34.04 6.43 -7.83
CA SER A 327 34.79 5.52 -6.96
C SER A 327 34.24 5.61 -5.54
N THR A 328 33.76 4.48 -5.02
CA THR A 328 33.28 4.29 -3.63
C THR A 328 34.14 4.95 -2.55
N SER A 329 35.45 5.15 -2.78
CA SER A 329 36.38 5.76 -1.83
C SER A 329 36.13 7.23 -1.46
N LEU A 330 35.28 7.97 -2.20
CA LEU A 330 35.05 9.40 -1.95
C LEU A 330 33.88 9.68 -0.97
N ILE A 331 32.95 8.74 -0.82
CA ILE A 331 31.67 8.96 -0.10
C ILE A 331 31.33 7.83 0.90
N ALA A 332 32.02 6.67 0.85
CA ALA A 332 31.77 5.53 1.72
C ALA A 332 32.26 5.69 3.17
#